data_AF-A0A7X7DL35-F1
#
_entry.id   AF-A0A7X7DL35-F1
#
_cell.length_a   1.000
_cell.length_b   1.000
_cell.length_c   1.000
_cell.angle_alpha   90.00
_cell.angle_beta   90.00
_cell.angle_gamma   90.00
#
_symmetry.space_group_name_H-M   'P 1'
#
loop_
_entity.id
_entity.type
_entity.pdbx_description
1 polymer ?
#
loop_
_entity_poly.entity_id
_entity_poly.type
_entity_poly.pdbx_seq_one_letter_code
_entity_poly.pdbx_strand_id
1 'polypeptide(L)'
;MKKVFISGSISIKVLNKKVLERLNNIIEKEYQILLGDADGVDKNIQVELMSRNYKNVHVYCSGASCRNNVGNWETVHVEVPPKVNGRKFFTFKDEQMARDADYGFLIWDGKSAGTLNNLVNLVKSGKTGIVYFSQMDEFVPVKDKQTFEELLKKCNPDDIGKIDNKVSFKKKLSQKPEPLQEELQFTQYAEEKSYVNREDLILSQGLVNESHDTSAYPASCKQSILDFLQHNLISDLNKMVRIGMDYYAFNLLCSGLELLGSFFDQKELTEGHLSTLRIDNAIDKLFPKGYRIANVRGAIENNLRHGLVHQFTPTGNIALTSETTSNCPRKYHLNKGLSPDDKRIIFVIEQFIDDFKNAIAKLINEKNGKLKPSINALRFEVEFIYVHSVIIGSDVITTSGGVPYKEVDSTTI
;
A
#
# COMPACT_ATOMS: atom_id res chain seq x y z
N MET A 1 -18.88 -22.55 2.84
CA MET A 1 -18.37 -21.16 2.92
C MET A 1 -17.22 -21.14 3.91
N LYS A 2 -16.06 -20.58 3.56
CA LYS A 2 -14.91 -20.52 4.48
C LYS A 2 -15.12 -19.43 5.54
N LYS A 3 -14.64 -19.66 6.76
CA LYS A 3 -14.73 -18.76 7.91
C LYS A 3 -13.34 -18.25 8.32
N VAL A 4 -13.17 -16.94 8.44
CA VAL A 4 -11.91 -16.30 8.79
C VAL A 4 -12.02 -15.64 10.15
N PHE A 5 -11.23 -16.10 11.12
CA PHE A 5 -11.08 -15.39 12.38
C PHE A 5 -10.10 -14.23 12.20
N ILE A 6 -10.58 -13.00 12.31
CA ILE A 6 -9.73 -11.82 12.31
C ILE A 6 -9.52 -11.33 13.74
N SER A 7 -8.26 -11.12 14.12
CA SER A 7 -7.89 -10.62 15.44
C SER A 7 -6.67 -9.71 15.35
N GLY A 8 -6.47 -8.82 16.33
CA GLY A 8 -5.23 -8.05 16.36
C GLY A 8 -4.99 -7.24 17.62
N SER A 9 -3.84 -6.58 17.65
CA SER A 9 -3.40 -5.81 18.81
C SER A 9 -4.28 -4.58 19.04
N ILE A 10 -4.76 -4.39 20.27
CA ILE A 10 -5.57 -3.21 20.67
C ILE A 10 -4.79 -1.89 20.46
N SER A 11 -3.45 -1.94 20.55
CA SER A 11 -2.52 -0.84 20.34
C SER A 11 -2.50 -0.33 18.89
N ILE A 12 -2.83 -1.18 17.92
CA ILE A 12 -2.85 -0.80 16.50
C ILE A 12 -4.13 -0.03 16.23
N LYS A 13 -4.00 1.28 15.99
CA LYS A 13 -5.11 2.21 15.74
C LYS A 13 -5.35 2.51 14.26
N VAL A 14 -4.38 2.22 13.41
CA VAL A 14 -4.47 2.39 11.95
C VAL A 14 -4.05 1.08 11.31
N LEU A 15 -4.87 0.56 10.39
CA LEU A 15 -4.58 -0.68 9.69
C LEU A 15 -3.60 -0.40 8.54
N ASN A 16 -2.58 -1.25 8.41
CA ASN A 16 -1.65 -1.16 7.29
C ASN A 16 -2.36 -1.50 5.96
N LYS A 17 -1.93 -0.88 4.86
CA LYS A 17 -2.49 -1.13 3.53
C LYS A 17 -2.49 -2.61 3.14
N LYS A 18 -1.42 -3.36 3.41
CA LYS A 18 -1.33 -4.81 3.18
C LYS A 18 -2.43 -5.56 3.93
N VAL A 19 -2.77 -5.13 5.16
CA VAL A 19 -3.87 -5.71 5.93
C VAL A 19 -5.22 -5.45 5.26
N LEU A 20 -5.44 -4.23 4.76
CA LEU A 20 -6.66 -3.87 4.03
C LEU A 20 -6.78 -4.61 2.70
N GLU A 21 -5.68 -4.79 1.97
CA GLU A 21 -5.63 -5.60 0.75
C GLU A 21 -5.95 -7.07 1.04
N ARG A 22 -5.40 -7.63 2.12
CA ARG A 22 -5.75 -8.99 2.57
C ARG A 22 -7.23 -9.09 2.96
N LEU A 23 -7.77 -8.07 3.62
CA LEU A 23 -9.19 -7.99 3.96
C LEU A 23 -10.08 -7.94 2.71
N ASN A 24 -9.69 -7.18 1.67
CA ASN A 24 -10.40 -7.15 0.38
C ASN A 24 -10.47 -8.54 -0.25
N ASN A 25 -9.36 -9.28 -0.27
CA ASN A 25 -9.36 -10.65 -0.79
C ASN A 25 -10.32 -11.59 -0.02
N ILE A 26 -10.54 -11.35 1.28
CA ILE A 26 -11.49 -12.11 2.08
C ILE A 26 -12.93 -11.73 1.71
N ILE A 27 -13.18 -10.44 1.52
CA ILE A 27 -14.48 -9.88 1.10
C ILE A 27 -14.88 -10.35 -0.29
N GLU A 28 -13.98 -10.27 -1.27
CA GLU A 28 -14.21 -10.67 -2.67
C GLU A 28 -14.53 -12.16 -2.80
N LYS A 29 -13.96 -12.98 -1.92
CA LYS A 29 -14.25 -14.42 -1.84
C LYS A 29 -15.51 -14.73 -1.02
N GLU A 30 -16.20 -13.69 -0.56
CA GLU A 30 -17.42 -13.75 0.24
C GLU A 30 -17.31 -14.63 1.49
N TYR A 31 -16.10 -14.70 2.07
CA TYR A 31 -15.85 -15.50 3.25
C TYR A 31 -16.50 -14.92 4.50
N GLN A 32 -17.01 -15.79 5.37
CA GLN A 32 -17.57 -15.36 6.64
C GLN A 32 -16.45 -14.83 7.54
N ILE A 33 -16.56 -13.59 8.00
CA ILE A 33 -15.60 -12.99 8.92
C ILE A 33 -16.10 -13.17 10.36
N LEU A 34 -15.26 -13.72 11.22
CA LEU A 34 -15.50 -13.82 12.67
C LEU A 34 -14.64 -12.75 13.35
N LEU A 35 -15.28 -11.81 14.03
CA LEU A 35 -14.62 -10.68 14.69
C LEU A 35 -14.94 -10.63 16.17
N GLY A 36 -13.99 -10.14 16.95
CA GLY A 36 -14.24 -9.72 18.31
C GLY A 36 -14.91 -8.35 18.39
N ASP A 37 -15.39 -8.05 19.58
CA ASP A 37 -15.94 -6.76 20.01
C ASP A 37 -14.90 -5.81 20.66
N ALA A 38 -13.60 -6.09 20.58
CA ALA A 38 -12.58 -5.27 21.26
C ALA A 38 -12.30 -3.93 20.53
N ASP A 39 -11.66 -3.00 21.23
CA ASP A 39 -11.08 -1.82 20.58
C ASP A 39 -9.80 -2.15 19.81
N GLY A 40 -9.32 -1.21 18.99
CA GLY A 40 -8.13 -1.40 18.15
C GLY A 40 -8.49 -2.13 16.87
N VAL A 41 -7.71 -3.17 16.51
CA VAL A 41 -7.89 -3.87 15.23
C VAL A 41 -9.31 -4.37 15.01
N ASP A 42 -9.94 -5.02 16.01
CA ASP A 42 -11.31 -5.54 15.88
C ASP A 42 -12.29 -4.44 15.44
N LYS A 43 -12.36 -3.34 16.20
CA LYS A 43 -13.19 -2.18 15.86
C LYS A 43 -12.83 -1.54 14.52
N ASN A 44 -11.54 -1.46 14.20
CA ASN A 44 -11.08 -0.86 12.94
C ASN A 44 -11.49 -1.72 11.74
N ILE A 45 -11.36 -3.05 11.83
CA ILE A 45 -11.83 -3.97 10.79
C ILE A 45 -13.36 -3.89 10.70
N GLN A 46 -14.09 -3.80 11.82
CA GLN A 46 -15.52 -3.54 11.78
C GLN A 46 -15.84 -2.24 11.00
N VAL A 47 -15.17 -1.11 11.28
CA VAL A 47 -15.38 0.14 10.52
C VAL A 47 -15.15 -0.07 9.01
N GLU A 48 -14.08 -0.78 8.63
CA GLU A 48 -13.78 -1.08 7.22
C GLU A 48 -14.83 -1.98 6.55
N LEU A 49 -15.36 -2.96 7.27
CA LEU A 49 -16.40 -3.84 6.74
C LEU A 49 -17.74 -3.11 6.60
N MET A 50 -18.06 -2.22 7.54
CA MET A 50 -19.25 -1.38 7.47
C MET A 50 -19.19 -0.44 6.27
N SER A 51 -18.06 0.24 6.06
CA SER A 51 -17.89 1.20 4.96
C SER A 51 -18.00 0.54 3.59
N ARG A 52 -17.66 -0.74 3.49
CA ARG A 52 -17.79 -1.59 2.29
C ARG A 52 -19.14 -2.31 2.20
N ASN A 53 -20.05 -2.04 3.14
CA ASN A 53 -21.36 -2.68 3.25
C ASN A 53 -21.30 -4.22 3.28
N TYR A 54 -20.20 -4.79 3.77
CA TYR A 54 -20.01 -6.23 3.80
C TYR A 54 -20.88 -6.88 4.86
N LYS A 55 -21.64 -7.93 4.50
CA LYS A 55 -22.67 -8.52 5.38
C LYS A 55 -22.28 -9.83 6.04
N ASN A 56 -21.35 -10.59 5.46
CA ASN A 56 -20.95 -11.92 5.96
C ASN A 56 -20.00 -11.78 7.15
N VAL A 57 -20.47 -11.20 8.25
CA VAL A 57 -19.68 -10.94 9.47
C VAL A 57 -20.48 -11.42 10.68
N HIS A 58 -19.84 -12.14 11.59
CA HIS A 58 -20.36 -12.44 12.92
C HIS A 58 -19.46 -11.77 13.97
N VAL A 59 -20.09 -11.03 14.89
CA VAL A 59 -19.37 -10.38 16.00
C VAL A 59 -19.54 -11.23 17.27
N TYR A 60 -18.44 -11.74 17.78
CA TYR A 60 -18.44 -12.57 19.00
C TYR A 60 -18.20 -11.69 20.23
N CYS A 61 -19.03 -11.89 21.24
CA CYS A 61 -18.83 -11.31 22.57
C CYS A 61 -18.99 -12.34 23.67
N SER A 62 -18.26 -12.11 24.77
CA SER A 62 -18.34 -12.93 25.97
C SER A 62 -19.48 -12.39 26.84
N GLY A 63 -20.40 -13.26 27.23
CA GLY A 63 -21.59 -12.87 27.99
C GLY A 63 -22.67 -12.18 27.15
N ALA A 64 -23.61 -11.52 27.84
CA ALA A 64 -24.86 -11.05 27.25
C ALA A 64 -24.74 -9.78 26.39
N SER A 65 -23.62 -9.05 26.45
CA SER A 65 -23.47 -7.79 25.72
C SER A 65 -22.13 -7.68 25.00
N CYS A 66 -22.17 -7.14 23.78
CA CYS A 66 -20.98 -6.82 22.99
C CYS A 66 -20.53 -5.38 23.29
N ARG A 67 -19.21 -5.16 23.41
CA ARG A 67 -18.64 -3.82 23.61
C ARG A 67 -18.74 -2.95 22.34
N ASN A 68 -18.45 -3.54 21.19
CA ASN A 68 -18.50 -2.88 19.89
C ASN A 68 -19.15 -3.80 18.84
N ASN A 69 -20.12 -3.27 18.11
CA ASN A 69 -20.67 -3.84 16.87
C ASN A 69 -21.03 -2.69 15.93
N VAL A 70 -20.05 -2.19 15.18
CA VAL A 70 -20.17 -0.94 14.41
C VAL A 70 -21.19 -1.06 13.28
N GLY A 71 -21.24 -2.21 12.59
CA GLY A 71 -22.10 -2.45 11.44
C GLY A 71 -23.43 -3.12 11.74
N ASN A 72 -23.78 -3.31 13.02
CA ASN A 72 -24.98 -4.03 13.45
C ASN A 72 -25.10 -5.44 12.83
N TRP A 73 -23.99 -6.17 12.77
CA TRP A 73 -24.00 -7.56 12.29
C TRP A 73 -24.58 -8.51 13.32
N GLU A 74 -24.84 -9.74 12.89
CA GLU A 74 -25.24 -10.84 13.77
C GLU A 74 -24.20 -11.05 14.89
N THR A 75 -24.69 -11.17 16.12
CA THR A 75 -23.85 -11.36 17.31
C THR A 75 -23.88 -12.81 17.79
N VAL A 76 -22.71 -13.34 18.13
CA VAL A 76 -22.56 -14.66 18.75
C VAL A 76 -22.14 -14.46 20.20
N HIS A 77 -23.07 -14.76 21.11
CA HIS A 77 -22.85 -14.64 22.54
C HIS A 77 -22.28 -15.95 23.10
N VAL A 78 -21.07 -15.87 23.65
CA VAL A 78 -20.41 -17.04 24.25
C VAL A 78 -20.63 -17.01 25.76
N GLU A 79 -21.23 -18.08 26.28
CA GLU A 79 -21.45 -18.25 27.71
C GLU A 79 -20.11 -18.28 28.46
N VAL A 80 -20.08 -17.55 29.58
CA VAL A 80 -18.93 -17.50 30.47
C VAL A 80 -19.37 -17.99 31.84
N PRO A 81 -18.62 -18.90 32.49
CA PRO A 81 -18.93 -19.35 33.83
C PRO A 81 -19.10 -18.18 34.83
N PRO A 82 -20.01 -18.31 35.81
CA PRO A 82 -20.18 -17.30 36.85
C PRO A 82 -18.83 -16.99 37.54
N LYS A 83 -18.59 -15.72 37.88
CA LYS A 83 -17.40 -15.21 38.60
C LYS A 83 -16.10 -15.12 37.79
N VAL A 84 -16.10 -15.44 36.49
CA VAL A 84 -14.93 -15.19 35.63
C VAL A 84 -14.94 -13.73 35.18
N ASN A 85 -13.92 -12.99 35.60
CA ASN A 85 -13.80 -11.56 35.33
C ASN A 85 -12.45 -11.23 34.66
N GLY A 86 -12.30 -9.99 34.19
CA GLY A 86 -11.04 -9.46 33.67
C GLY A 86 -10.61 -10.12 32.36
N ARG A 87 -9.31 -10.31 32.13
CA ARG A 87 -8.81 -10.84 30.85
C ARG A 87 -9.38 -12.21 30.50
N LYS A 88 -9.52 -13.10 31.47
CA LYS A 88 -10.06 -14.47 31.27
C LYS A 88 -11.51 -14.47 30.78
N PHE A 89 -12.28 -13.43 31.10
CA PHE A 89 -13.65 -13.30 30.58
C PHE A 89 -13.66 -13.21 29.05
N PHE A 90 -12.79 -12.35 28.49
CA PHE A 90 -12.73 -12.11 27.05
C PHE A 90 -12.08 -13.24 26.25
N THR A 91 -11.40 -14.21 26.87
CA THR A 91 -10.78 -15.31 26.13
C THR A 91 -11.77 -16.38 25.69
N PHE A 92 -12.95 -16.49 26.33
CA PHE A 92 -13.96 -17.50 25.98
C PHE A 92 -14.48 -17.31 24.55
N LYS A 93 -14.79 -16.07 24.18
CA LYS A 93 -15.21 -15.76 22.80
C LYS A 93 -14.06 -15.97 21.81
N ASP A 94 -12.83 -15.66 22.20
CA ASP A 94 -11.66 -15.79 21.33
C ASP A 94 -11.33 -17.27 21.04
N GLU A 95 -11.49 -18.13 22.05
CA GLU A 95 -11.40 -19.59 21.88
C GLU A 95 -12.51 -20.14 20.99
N GLN A 96 -13.74 -19.64 21.15
CA GLN A 96 -14.86 -20.03 20.30
C GLN A 96 -14.64 -19.59 18.84
N MET A 97 -14.22 -18.34 18.59
CA MET A 97 -13.86 -17.88 17.23
C MET A 97 -12.76 -18.73 16.59
N ALA A 98 -11.74 -19.11 17.36
CA ALA A 98 -10.68 -19.99 16.86
C ALA A 98 -11.21 -21.40 16.54
N ARG A 99 -12.18 -21.93 17.30
CA ARG A 99 -12.86 -23.21 17.01
C ARG A 99 -13.79 -23.14 15.80
N ASP A 100 -14.45 -22.02 15.57
CA ASP A 100 -15.44 -21.88 14.50
C ASP A 100 -14.84 -21.47 13.15
N ALA A 101 -13.64 -20.87 13.13
CA ALA A 101 -12.96 -20.47 11.90
C ALA A 101 -12.31 -21.65 11.15
N ASP A 102 -12.05 -21.50 9.87
CA ASP A 102 -11.19 -22.42 9.11
C ASP A 102 -9.72 -21.98 9.16
N TYR A 103 -9.46 -20.67 9.27
CA TYR A 103 -8.12 -20.10 9.42
C TYR A 103 -8.17 -18.74 10.12
N GLY A 104 -7.01 -18.29 10.59
CA GLY A 104 -6.86 -16.99 11.23
C GLY A 104 -6.17 -15.97 10.33
N PHE A 105 -6.58 -14.71 10.45
CA PHE A 105 -5.84 -13.55 9.98
C PHE A 105 -5.56 -12.60 11.15
N LEU A 106 -4.29 -12.54 11.58
CA LEU A 106 -3.91 -11.87 12.82
C LEU A 106 -3.00 -10.68 12.56
N ILE A 107 -3.35 -9.51 13.10
CA ILE A 107 -2.58 -8.27 12.95
C ILE A 107 -1.82 -8.02 14.26
N TRP A 108 -0.50 -8.20 14.26
CA TRP A 108 0.29 -8.25 15.48
C TRP A 108 1.47 -7.28 15.51
N ASP A 109 1.63 -6.59 16.63
CA ASP A 109 2.69 -5.60 16.91
C ASP A 109 3.93 -6.17 17.60
N GLY A 110 3.96 -7.48 17.83
CA GLY A 110 5.02 -8.16 18.61
C GLY A 110 4.82 -8.11 20.12
N LYS A 111 3.79 -7.39 20.62
CA LYS A 111 3.63 -7.09 22.05
C LYS A 111 2.31 -7.59 22.63
N SER A 112 1.25 -7.65 21.82
CA SER A 112 -0.06 -8.09 22.28
C SER A 112 -0.07 -9.57 22.64
N ALA A 113 -0.17 -9.85 23.94
CA ALA A 113 -0.34 -11.21 24.46
C ALA A 113 -1.69 -11.83 24.04
N GLY A 114 -2.74 -11.01 23.85
CA GLY A 114 -4.05 -11.50 23.42
C GLY A 114 -4.00 -12.04 21.99
N THR A 115 -3.42 -11.27 21.07
CA THR A 115 -3.25 -11.66 19.66
C THR A 115 -2.43 -12.94 19.54
N LEU A 116 -1.32 -13.04 20.29
CA LEU A 116 -0.50 -14.24 20.27
C LEU A 116 -1.22 -15.45 20.88
N ASN A 117 -2.04 -15.26 21.92
CA ASN A 117 -2.88 -16.34 22.46
C ASN A 117 -3.93 -16.82 21.45
N ASN A 118 -4.48 -15.93 20.65
CA ASN A 118 -5.44 -16.28 19.59
C ASN A 118 -4.76 -17.10 18.49
N LEU A 119 -3.50 -16.78 18.16
CA LEU A 119 -2.68 -17.61 17.28
C LEU A 119 -2.47 -19.02 17.84
N VAL A 120 -2.16 -19.13 19.13
CA VAL A 120 -1.99 -20.43 19.81
C VAL A 120 -3.28 -21.24 19.76
N ASN A 121 -4.44 -20.62 19.99
CA ASN A 121 -5.73 -21.29 19.94
C ASN A 121 -6.01 -21.88 18.54
N LEU A 122 -5.66 -21.16 17.47
CA LEU A 122 -5.77 -21.64 16.09
C LEU A 122 -4.84 -22.82 15.82
N VAL A 123 -3.54 -22.68 16.11
CA VAL A 123 -2.52 -23.71 15.87
C VAL A 123 -2.84 -24.99 16.64
N LYS A 124 -3.29 -24.89 17.90
CA LYS A 124 -3.71 -26.04 18.70
C LYS A 124 -4.90 -26.79 18.10
N SER A 125 -5.74 -26.09 17.36
CA SER A 125 -6.91 -26.65 16.68
C SER A 125 -6.58 -27.13 15.25
N GLY A 126 -5.29 -27.24 14.90
CA GLY A 126 -4.84 -27.68 13.58
C GLY A 126 -5.00 -26.63 12.46
N LYS A 127 -5.25 -25.36 12.81
CA LYS A 127 -5.57 -24.29 11.86
C LYS A 127 -4.40 -23.37 11.63
N THR A 128 -4.25 -22.92 10.39
CA THR A 128 -3.22 -21.93 10.01
C THR A 128 -3.65 -20.53 10.42
N GLY A 129 -2.77 -19.79 11.09
CA GLY A 129 -2.88 -18.35 11.31
C GLY A 129 -1.92 -17.60 10.40
N ILE A 130 -2.43 -16.72 9.55
CA ILE A 130 -1.63 -15.77 8.78
C ILE A 130 -1.43 -14.53 9.64
N VAL A 131 -0.19 -14.31 10.10
CA VAL A 131 0.15 -13.17 10.97
C VAL A 131 0.74 -12.05 10.13
N TYR A 132 0.08 -10.91 10.05
CA TYR A 132 0.72 -9.68 9.63
C TYR A 132 1.54 -9.12 10.81
N PHE A 133 2.86 -9.20 10.71
CA PHE A 133 3.78 -8.75 11.75
C PHE A 133 4.23 -7.31 11.48
N SER A 134 3.63 -6.35 12.20
CA SER A 134 3.77 -4.93 11.87
C SER A 134 5.17 -4.37 12.07
N GLN A 135 6.02 -5.02 12.88
CA GLN A 135 7.42 -4.61 13.10
C GLN A 135 8.27 -4.81 11.84
N MET A 136 7.90 -5.78 10.99
CA MET A 136 8.65 -6.18 9.80
C MET A 136 7.86 -5.98 8.50
N ASP A 137 6.62 -5.46 8.60
CA ASP A 137 5.71 -5.23 7.48
C ASP A 137 5.52 -6.46 6.56
N GLU A 138 5.46 -7.66 7.16
CA GLU A 138 5.42 -8.94 6.46
C GLU A 138 4.24 -9.83 6.91
N PHE A 139 3.86 -10.78 6.06
CA PHE A 139 2.94 -11.86 6.44
C PHE A 139 3.72 -13.12 6.75
N VAL A 140 3.46 -13.72 7.92
CA VAL A 140 4.08 -14.95 8.38
C VAL A 140 2.97 -16.01 8.56
N PRO A 141 2.94 -17.07 7.74
CA PRO A 141 2.04 -18.20 7.97
C PRO A 141 2.55 -19.03 9.14
N VAL A 142 1.67 -19.34 10.08
CA VAL A 142 1.98 -20.16 11.25
C VAL A 142 0.96 -21.28 11.35
N LYS A 143 1.42 -22.52 11.17
CA LYS A 143 0.56 -23.71 11.08
C LYS A 143 0.80 -24.72 12.20
N ASP A 144 1.97 -24.67 12.83
CA ASP A 144 2.42 -25.64 13.80
C ASP A 144 3.38 -25.01 14.82
N LYS A 145 3.87 -25.82 15.75
CA LYS A 145 4.83 -25.38 16.77
C LYS A 145 6.13 -24.84 16.16
N GLN A 146 6.63 -25.45 15.08
CA GLN A 146 7.90 -25.05 14.47
C GLN A 146 7.81 -23.65 13.86
N THR A 147 6.82 -23.42 12.99
CA THR A 147 6.56 -22.10 12.38
C THR A 147 6.20 -21.04 13.41
N PHE A 148 5.58 -21.42 14.52
CA PHE A 148 5.35 -20.53 15.66
C PHE A 148 6.66 -20.12 16.34
N GLU A 149 7.57 -21.06 16.60
CA GLU A 149 8.89 -20.76 17.18
C GLU A 149 9.76 -19.91 16.24
N GLU A 150 9.65 -20.10 14.93
CA GLU A 150 10.30 -19.25 13.92
C GLU A 150 9.79 -17.80 13.95
N LEU A 151 8.48 -17.59 14.11
CA LEU A 151 7.92 -16.25 14.32
C LEU A 151 8.49 -15.59 15.59
N LEU A 152 8.65 -16.33 16.68
CA LEU A 152 9.19 -15.80 17.93
C LEU A 152 10.67 -15.39 17.82
N LYS A 153 11.46 -16.08 17.00
CA LYS A 153 12.88 -15.70 16.76
C LYS A 153 13.04 -14.32 16.14
N LYS A 154 12.00 -13.80 15.46
CA LYS A 154 11.96 -12.45 14.89
C LYS A 154 11.65 -11.36 15.94
N CYS A 155 11.32 -11.75 17.17
CA CYS A 155 10.87 -10.84 18.23
C CYS A 155 11.97 -10.59 19.29
N ASN A 156 11.82 -9.51 20.05
CA ASN A 156 12.67 -9.27 21.23
C ASN A 156 12.41 -10.35 22.30
N PRO A 157 13.44 -11.10 22.77
CA PRO A 157 13.29 -12.16 23.76
C PRO A 157 12.61 -11.74 25.07
N ASP A 158 12.84 -10.52 25.55
CA ASP A 158 12.26 -10.00 26.79
C ASP A 158 10.75 -9.80 26.66
N ASP A 159 10.30 -9.28 25.52
CA ASP A 159 8.88 -9.10 25.23
C ASP A 159 8.17 -10.45 25.10
N ILE A 160 8.82 -11.43 24.46
CA ILE A 160 8.32 -12.80 24.38
C ILE A 160 8.21 -13.44 25.77
N GLY A 161 9.22 -13.26 26.64
CA GLY A 161 9.16 -13.73 28.03
C GLY A 161 8.00 -13.13 28.82
N LYS A 162 7.77 -11.82 28.69
CA LYS A 162 6.62 -11.13 29.31
C LYS A 162 5.27 -11.63 28.78
N ILE A 163 5.18 -11.96 27.49
CA ILE A 163 3.97 -12.50 26.89
C ILE A 163 3.72 -13.91 27.41
N ASP A 164 4.73 -14.80 27.43
CA ASP A 164 4.58 -16.18 27.89
C ASP A 164 4.16 -16.25 29.36
N ASN A 165 4.69 -15.37 30.21
CA ASN A 165 4.24 -15.25 31.61
C ASN A 165 2.73 -14.93 31.73
N LYS A 166 2.13 -14.30 30.72
CA LYS A 166 0.72 -13.92 30.72
C LYS A 166 -0.21 -14.98 30.11
N VAL A 167 0.26 -15.74 29.13
CA VAL A 167 -0.61 -16.64 28.34
C VAL A 167 -0.13 -18.09 28.27
N SER A 168 1.07 -18.36 28.78
CA SER A 168 1.70 -19.68 28.93
C SER A 168 1.67 -20.49 27.62
N PHE A 169 2.00 -19.83 26.50
CA PHE A 169 1.89 -20.44 25.19
C PHE A 169 2.88 -21.60 25.01
N LYS A 170 4.07 -21.56 25.65
CA LYS A 170 5.04 -22.67 25.57
C LYS A 170 4.47 -23.98 26.11
N LYS A 171 3.71 -23.91 27.22
CA LYS A 171 3.01 -25.06 27.81
C LYS A 171 1.82 -25.51 26.96
N LYS A 172 1.15 -24.56 26.29
CA LYS A 172 -0.03 -24.85 25.47
C LYS A 172 0.32 -25.59 24.17
N LEU A 173 1.46 -25.26 23.55
CA LEU A 173 1.94 -25.84 22.30
C LEU A 173 2.73 -27.16 22.46
N SER A 174 3.02 -27.60 23.69
CA SER A 174 3.64 -28.90 23.96
C SER A 174 2.63 -30.08 24.01
N GLN A 175 1.34 -29.79 23.84
CA GLN A 175 0.28 -30.80 23.77
C GLN A 175 0.05 -31.23 22.31
N LYS A 176 -0.18 -32.53 22.08
CA LYS A 176 -0.29 -33.13 20.74
C LYS A 176 -1.38 -32.42 19.90
N PRO A 177 -1.07 -31.91 18.70
CA PRO A 177 -2.07 -31.29 17.82
C PRO A 177 -3.01 -32.34 17.20
N GLU A 178 -4.26 -31.93 16.94
CA GLU A 178 -5.20 -32.67 16.08
C GLU A 178 -4.73 -32.68 14.59
N PRO A 179 -5.23 -33.60 13.75
CA PRO A 179 -4.65 -33.86 12.43
C PRO A 179 -4.61 -32.60 11.54
N LEU A 180 -3.46 -32.39 10.89
CA LEU A 180 -3.19 -31.28 9.97
C LEU A 180 -4.12 -31.31 8.75
N GLN A 181 -4.68 -30.15 8.40
CA GLN A 181 -5.43 -29.92 7.16
C GLN A 181 -4.46 -29.93 5.95
N GLU A 182 -4.93 -30.38 4.79
CA GLU A 182 -4.17 -30.41 3.53
C GLU A 182 -3.54 -29.05 3.17
N GLU A 183 -2.31 -29.08 2.67
CA GLU A 183 -1.54 -27.91 2.28
C GLU A 183 -2.26 -27.09 1.21
N LEU A 184 -2.56 -25.82 1.53
CA LEU A 184 -2.90 -24.82 0.53
C LEU A 184 -1.62 -24.35 -0.15
N GLN A 185 -1.49 -24.64 -1.45
CA GLN A 185 -0.41 -24.10 -2.28
C GLN A 185 -0.45 -22.57 -2.28
N PHE A 186 0.57 -21.97 -1.67
CA PHE A 186 0.82 -20.52 -1.69
C PHE A 186 2.11 -20.24 -2.47
N THR A 187 2.13 -20.56 -3.76
CA THR A 187 3.04 -19.97 -4.76
C THR A 187 2.50 -20.24 -6.16
N GLN A 188 2.69 -19.29 -7.06
CA GLN A 188 2.28 -19.22 -8.47
C GLN A 188 0.89 -18.59 -8.74
N TYR A 189 0.93 -17.35 -9.21
CA TYR A 189 0.02 -16.89 -10.25
C TYR A 189 0.87 -16.59 -11.49
N ALA A 190 1.15 -17.64 -12.26
CA ALA A 190 1.33 -17.53 -13.70
C ALA A 190 -0.04 -17.70 -14.36
N GLU A 191 -0.14 -17.11 -15.54
CA GLU A 191 -1.31 -16.86 -16.40
C GLU A 191 -2.31 -18.00 -16.58
N GLU A 192 -3.60 -17.65 -16.73
CA GLU A 192 -4.47 -18.12 -17.81
C GLU A 192 -5.82 -17.37 -17.76
N LYS A 193 -6.00 -16.39 -18.66
CA LYS A 193 -7.33 -16.01 -19.15
C LYS A 193 -7.24 -15.82 -20.66
N SER A 194 -8.14 -16.51 -21.35
CA SER A 194 -8.33 -16.56 -22.80
C SER A 194 -8.25 -15.17 -23.44
N TYR A 195 -7.23 -14.98 -24.28
CA TYR A 195 -7.11 -13.80 -25.13
C TYR A 195 -8.22 -13.80 -26.19
N VAL A 196 -9.01 -12.73 -26.21
CA VAL A 196 -9.59 -12.24 -27.47
C VAL A 196 -8.40 -11.86 -28.36
N ASN A 197 -8.40 -12.37 -29.59
CA ASN A 197 -7.29 -12.23 -30.52
C ASN A 197 -6.90 -10.76 -30.70
N ARG A 198 -5.66 -10.42 -30.30
CA ARG A 198 -5.14 -9.05 -30.25
C ARG A 198 -5.00 -8.43 -31.65
N GLU A 199 -4.90 -9.25 -32.68
CA GLU A 199 -4.76 -8.79 -34.07
C GLU A 199 -6.04 -8.14 -34.60
N ASP A 200 -7.21 -8.63 -34.21
CA ASP A 200 -8.51 -8.08 -34.67
C ASP A 200 -8.84 -6.72 -34.01
N LEU A 201 -8.34 -6.49 -32.79
CA LEU A 201 -8.52 -5.20 -32.10
C LEU A 201 -7.55 -4.13 -32.63
N ILE A 202 -6.33 -4.52 -33.01
CA ILE A 202 -5.30 -3.60 -33.54
C ILE A 202 -5.69 -3.12 -34.94
N LEU A 203 -6.31 -3.97 -35.78
CA LEU A 203 -6.77 -3.58 -37.11
C LEU A 203 -7.97 -2.62 -37.10
N SER A 204 -8.81 -2.64 -36.05
CA SER A 204 -9.99 -1.77 -35.98
C SER A 204 -9.71 -0.36 -35.42
N GLN A 205 -8.56 -0.14 -34.78
CA GLN A 205 -8.25 1.13 -34.09
C GLN A 205 -7.20 2.01 -34.79
N GLY A 206 -6.70 1.62 -35.97
CA GLY A 206 -5.83 2.50 -36.78
C GLY A 206 -4.57 3.00 -36.07
N LEU A 207 -4.07 2.24 -35.08
CA LEU A 207 -2.80 2.54 -34.42
C LEU A 207 -1.67 2.15 -35.38
N VAL A 208 -1.12 3.16 -36.04
CA VAL A 208 0.08 3.07 -36.86
C VAL A 208 1.20 2.44 -36.02
N ASN A 209 1.84 1.40 -36.59
CA ASN A 209 3.09 0.85 -36.10
C ASN A 209 4.15 1.96 -36.07
N GLU A 210 4.31 2.65 -34.96
CA GLU A 210 5.59 3.25 -34.62
C GLU A 210 6.45 2.12 -34.05
N SER A 211 7.39 1.66 -34.87
CA SER A 211 8.47 0.79 -34.44
C SER A 211 9.08 1.36 -33.16
N HIS A 212 9.01 0.60 -32.06
CA HIS A 212 9.82 0.87 -30.90
C HIS A 212 11.28 0.69 -31.31
N ASP A 213 11.93 1.81 -31.62
CA ASP A 213 13.35 1.87 -31.87
C ASP A 213 14.09 1.62 -30.55
N THR A 214 14.52 0.36 -30.37
CA THR A 214 15.34 -0.06 -29.22
C THR A 214 16.77 0.51 -29.28
N SER A 215 17.13 1.30 -30.30
CA SER A 215 18.42 2.01 -30.36
C SER A 215 18.49 3.27 -29.50
N ALA A 216 17.37 3.70 -28.88
CA ALA A 216 17.27 4.99 -28.18
C ALA A 216 17.96 5.07 -26.80
N TYR A 217 18.46 3.96 -26.26
CA TYR A 217 19.27 3.99 -25.04
C TYR A 217 20.71 3.59 -25.36
N PRO A 218 21.57 4.56 -25.74
CA PRO A 218 22.99 4.28 -25.89
C PRO A 218 23.53 3.68 -24.58
N ALA A 219 24.43 2.71 -24.70
CA ALA A 219 25.19 2.19 -23.56
C ALA A 219 25.78 3.39 -22.81
N SER A 220 25.33 3.63 -21.56
CA SER A 220 25.58 4.82 -20.72
C SER A 220 24.84 6.13 -21.10
N CYS A 221 23.51 6.12 -21.12
CA CYS A 221 22.73 7.37 -21.11
C CYS A 221 22.71 7.96 -19.69
N LYS A 222 23.31 9.15 -19.51
CA LYS A 222 23.21 10.00 -18.31
C LYS A 222 22.24 11.14 -18.59
N GLN A 223 21.32 11.40 -17.66
CA GLN A 223 20.31 12.44 -17.82
C GLN A 223 20.13 13.22 -16.52
N SER A 224 20.08 14.57 -16.62
CA SER A 224 19.82 15.41 -15.45
C SER A 224 18.38 15.23 -14.94
N ILE A 225 18.14 15.59 -13.69
CA ILE A 225 16.79 15.58 -13.12
C ILE A 225 15.81 16.41 -13.98
N LEU A 226 16.23 17.59 -14.43
CA LEU A 226 15.35 18.46 -15.22
C LEU A 226 15.04 17.90 -16.59
N ASP A 227 16.03 17.31 -17.27
CA ASP A 227 15.82 16.69 -18.56
C ASP A 227 14.86 15.50 -18.44
N PHE A 228 15.01 14.69 -17.38
CA PHE A 228 14.11 13.57 -17.10
C PHE A 228 12.67 14.06 -16.88
N LEU A 229 12.49 15.09 -16.03
CA LEU A 229 11.17 15.66 -15.77
C LEU A 229 10.55 16.24 -17.05
N GLN A 230 11.34 16.97 -17.85
CA GLN A 230 10.87 17.68 -19.04
C GLN A 230 10.54 16.75 -20.21
N HIS A 231 11.39 15.76 -20.47
CA HIS A 231 11.34 14.97 -21.71
C HIS A 231 10.78 13.56 -21.50
N ASN A 232 11.06 12.92 -20.36
CA ASN A 232 10.63 11.55 -20.10
C ASN A 232 9.31 11.55 -19.34
N LEU A 233 9.31 12.13 -18.13
CA LEU A 233 8.14 12.10 -17.25
C LEU A 233 6.91 12.71 -17.91
N ILE A 234 7.04 13.91 -18.48
CA ILE A 234 5.93 14.58 -19.17
C ILE A 234 5.45 13.77 -20.38
N SER A 235 6.35 13.17 -21.15
CA SER A 235 5.98 12.32 -22.30
C SER A 235 5.15 11.12 -21.83
N ASP A 236 5.62 10.42 -20.80
CA ASP A 236 4.94 9.24 -20.26
C ASP A 236 3.61 9.58 -19.59
N LEU A 237 3.53 10.71 -18.87
CA LEU A 237 2.27 11.21 -18.32
C LEU A 237 1.23 11.48 -19.42
N ASN A 238 1.64 12.14 -20.52
CA ASN A 238 0.72 12.39 -21.64
C ASN A 238 0.28 11.07 -22.32
N LYS A 239 1.19 10.11 -22.49
CA LYS A 239 0.85 8.78 -23.02
C LYS A 239 -0.16 8.07 -22.11
N MET A 240 0.08 8.06 -20.80
CA MET A 240 -0.82 7.47 -19.81
C MET A 240 -2.23 8.09 -19.89
N VAL A 241 -2.33 9.41 -19.95
CA VAL A 241 -3.65 10.07 -20.07
C VAL A 241 -4.35 9.69 -21.37
N ARG A 242 -3.64 9.64 -22.51
CA ARG A 242 -4.22 9.24 -23.81
C ARG A 242 -4.81 7.84 -23.81
N ILE A 243 -4.21 6.90 -23.07
CA ILE A 243 -4.67 5.50 -22.99
C ILE A 243 -5.62 5.23 -21.82
N GLY A 244 -6.12 6.26 -21.14
CA GLY A 244 -7.10 6.07 -20.06
C GLY A 244 -6.51 5.77 -18.67
N MET A 245 -5.21 6.01 -18.47
CA MET A 245 -4.50 5.74 -17.22
C MET A 245 -4.29 7.03 -16.38
N ASP A 246 -5.28 7.92 -16.34
CA ASP A 246 -5.18 9.22 -15.66
C ASP A 246 -4.87 9.11 -14.15
N TYR A 247 -5.41 8.12 -13.45
CA TYR A 247 -5.07 7.87 -12.04
C TYR A 247 -3.59 7.50 -11.84
N TYR A 248 -3.00 6.71 -12.74
CA TYR A 248 -1.56 6.41 -12.69
C TYR A 248 -0.73 7.66 -12.98
N ALA A 249 -1.20 8.49 -13.93
CA ALA A 249 -0.57 9.77 -14.21
C ALA A 249 -0.58 10.70 -12.99
N PHE A 250 -1.66 10.77 -12.20
CA PHE A 250 -1.67 11.54 -10.94
C PHE A 250 -0.63 11.06 -9.92
N ASN A 251 -0.48 9.74 -9.74
CA ASN A 251 0.52 9.19 -8.81
C ASN A 251 1.95 9.52 -9.25
N LEU A 252 2.22 9.36 -10.55
CA LEU A 252 3.54 9.62 -11.11
C LEU A 252 3.86 11.13 -11.13
N LEU A 253 2.87 11.97 -11.41
CA LEU A 253 2.97 13.42 -11.30
C LEU A 253 3.28 13.85 -9.85
N CYS A 254 2.67 13.22 -8.84
CA CYS A 254 2.99 13.46 -7.43
C CYS A 254 4.46 13.19 -7.11
N SER A 255 5.04 12.13 -7.69
CA SER A 255 6.47 11.83 -7.55
C SER A 255 7.33 12.86 -8.28
N GLY A 256 6.87 13.34 -9.44
CA GLY A 256 7.49 14.47 -10.15
C GLY A 256 7.52 15.76 -9.33
N LEU A 257 6.44 16.07 -8.60
CA LEU A 257 6.36 17.24 -7.70
C LEU A 257 7.39 17.15 -6.58
N GLU A 258 7.54 15.97 -5.98
CA GLU A 258 8.55 15.73 -4.95
C GLU A 258 9.97 15.96 -5.48
N LEU A 259 10.28 15.43 -6.68
CA LEU A 259 11.60 15.62 -7.28
C LEU A 259 11.86 17.09 -7.64
N LEU A 260 10.86 17.78 -8.18
CA LEU A 260 10.92 19.22 -8.48
C LEU A 260 11.11 20.06 -7.21
N GLY A 261 10.45 19.67 -6.13
CA GLY A 261 10.55 20.30 -4.81
C GLY A 261 11.90 20.16 -4.13
N SER A 262 12.63 19.08 -4.44
CA SER A 262 13.96 18.81 -3.90
C SER A 262 15.02 19.84 -4.28
N PHE A 263 14.75 20.68 -5.29
CA PHE A 263 15.58 21.83 -5.65
C PHE A 263 15.56 22.94 -4.62
N PHE A 264 14.62 22.94 -3.67
CA PHE A 264 14.49 23.97 -2.64
C PHE A 264 14.85 23.45 -1.23
N ASP A 265 15.53 22.31 -1.15
CA ASP A 265 16.11 21.79 0.09
C ASP A 265 17.59 21.44 -0.09
N GLN A 266 18.31 21.33 1.03
CA GLN A 266 19.74 20.96 1.07
C GLN A 266 19.94 19.49 1.52
N LYS A 267 18.90 18.67 1.45
CA LYS A 267 18.91 17.29 1.94
C LYS A 267 19.46 16.34 0.88
N GLU A 268 19.72 15.09 1.22
CA GLU A 268 20.04 14.08 0.19
C GLU A 268 18.75 13.62 -0.51
N LEU A 269 18.82 13.25 -1.79
CA LEU A 269 17.64 12.74 -2.51
C LEU A 269 17.09 11.47 -1.85
N THR A 270 17.99 10.64 -1.30
CA THR A 270 17.72 9.38 -0.58
C THR A 270 17.18 9.58 0.83
N GLU A 271 17.18 10.81 1.37
CA GLU A 271 16.68 11.08 2.72
C GLU A 271 15.15 10.89 2.79
N GLY A 272 14.72 9.98 3.67
CA GLY A 272 13.32 9.61 3.83
C GLY A 272 12.50 10.67 4.57
N HIS A 273 11.17 10.54 4.49
CA HIS A 273 10.20 11.41 5.19
C HIS A 273 10.21 12.89 4.79
N LEU A 274 10.70 13.21 3.58
CA LEU A 274 10.74 14.59 3.05
C LEU A 274 9.69 14.90 1.98
N SER A 275 8.82 13.95 1.64
CA SER A 275 7.89 14.11 0.52
C SER A 275 6.95 15.30 0.68
N THR A 276 6.29 15.43 1.85
CA THR A 276 5.43 16.58 2.16
C THR A 276 6.17 17.90 2.00
N LEU A 277 7.36 18.00 2.61
CA LEU A 277 8.21 19.19 2.53
C LEU A 277 8.57 19.56 1.09
N ARG A 278 8.96 18.57 0.29
CA ARG A 278 9.34 18.79 -1.11
C ARG A 278 8.14 19.20 -1.96
N ILE A 279 7.00 18.56 -1.79
CA ILE A 279 5.78 18.93 -2.50
C ILE A 279 5.34 20.37 -2.13
N ASP A 280 5.37 20.71 -0.84
CA ASP A 280 5.10 22.07 -0.35
C ASP A 280 6.06 23.09 -1.00
N ASN A 281 7.36 22.77 -1.03
CA ASN A 281 8.37 23.59 -1.70
C ASN A 281 8.07 23.81 -3.18
N ALA A 282 7.73 22.75 -3.93
CA ALA A 282 7.39 22.87 -5.34
C ALA A 282 6.18 23.81 -5.52
N ILE A 283 5.12 23.59 -4.74
CA ILE A 283 3.86 24.34 -4.83
C ILE A 283 4.07 25.80 -4.48
N ASP A 284 4.74 26.09 -3.37
CA ASP A 284 4.90 27.45 -2.86
C ASP A 284 5.78 28.31 -3.76
N LYS A 285 6.76 27.69 -4.43
CA LYS A 285 7.77 28.41 -5.21
C LYS A 285 7.47 28.44 -6.71
N LEU A 286 6.84 27.41 -7.27
CA LEU A 286 6.71 27.26 -8.72
C LEU A 286 5.26 27.27 -9.23
N PHE A 287 4.27 26.91 -8.42
CA PHE A 287 2.88 26.77 -8.86
C PHE A 287 2.01 28.02 -8.61
N PRO A 288 0.88 28.16 -9.34
CA PRO A 288 -0.14 29.17 -9.06
C PRO A 288 -0.67 29.10 -7.62
N LYS A 289 -1.15 30.24 -7.09
CA LYS A 289 -1.66 30.34 -5.71
C LYS A 289 -2.78 29.35 -5.37
N GLY A 290 -3.59 28.94 -6.35
CA GLY A 290 -4.67 27.98 -6.15
C GLY A 290 -4.19 26.65 -5.57
N TYR A 291 -2.98 26.20 -5.92
CA TYR A 291 -2.41 24.95 -5.39
C TYR A 291 -2.13 25.01 -3.90
N ARG A 292 -1.82 26.19 -3.33
CA ARG A 292 -1.65 26.35 -1.88
C ARG A 292 -2.95 26.12 -1.12
N ILE A 293 -4.07 26.56 -1.70
CA ILE A 293 -5.40 26.31 -1.14
C ILE A 293 -5.74 24.82 -1.24
N ALA A 294 -5.34 24.19 -2.35
CA ALA A 294 -5.56 22.77 -2.58
C ALA A 294 -4.66 21.84 -1.73
N ASN A 295 -3.51 22.33 -1.26
CA ASN A 295 -2.52 21.54 -0.52
C ASN A 295 -2.55 21.75 1.00
N VAL A 296 -3.68 22.21 1.56
CA VAL A 296 -3.80 22.39 3.01
C VAL A 296 -3.53 21.06 3.73
N ARG A 297 -2.58 21.07 4.68
CA ARG A 297 -2.15 19.89 5.46
C ARG A 297 -1.62 18.74 4.58
N GLY A 298 -0.91 19.04 3.50
CA GLY A 298 -0.31 18.02 2.62
C GLY A 298 -1.35 17.25 1.81
N ALA A 299 -2.51 17.85 1.54
CA ALA A 299 -3.60 17.17 0.84
C ALA A 299 -3.20 16.69 -0.57
N ILE A 300 -2.32 17.39 -1.28
CA ILE A 300 -1.87 16.96 -2.61
C ILE A 300 -1.08 15.65 -2.50
N GLU A 301 -0.10 15.57 -1.61
CA GLU A 301 0.62 14.31 -1.36
C GLU A 301 -0.35 13.19 -0.94
N ASN A 302 -1.17 13.47 0.06
CA ASN A 302 -2.08 12.48 0.67
C ASN A 302 -3.13 11.95 -0.29
N ASN A 303 -3.53 12.70 -1.32
CA ASN A 303 -4.57 12.26 -2.23
C ASN A 303 -3.99 11.79 -3.58
N LEU A 304 -2.96 12.46 -4.11
CA LEU A 304 -2.36 12.07 -5.40
C LEU A 304 -1.47 10.83 -5.32
N ARG A 305 -0.72 10.64 -4.22
CA ARG A 305 0.05 9.40 -3.98
C ARG A 305 -0.86 8.18 -3.80
N HIS A 306 -2.13 8.43 -3.49
CA HIS A 306 -3.17 7.43 -3.39
C HIS A 306 -4.15 7.53 -4.57
N GLY A 307 -3.73 8.05 -5.72
CA GLY A 307 -4.62 8.27 -6.87
C GLY A 307 -5.35 7.00 -7.31
N LEU A 308 -4.72 5.83 -7.18
CA LEU A 308 -5.40 4.56 -7.46
C LEU A 308 -6.49 4.24 -6.43
N VAL A 309 -6.29 4.57 -5.16
CA VAL A 309 -7.31 4.43 -4.11
C VAL A 309 -8.50 5.35 -4.40
N HIS A 310 -8.26 6.56 -4.93
CA HIS A 310 -9.34 7.47 -5.35
C HIS A 310 -10.21 6.91 -6.48
N GLN A 311 -9.69 6.03 -7.34
CA GLN A 311 -10.49 5.36 -8.38
C GLN A 311 -11.57 4.46 -7.77
N PHE A 312 -11.29 3.85 -6.62
CA PHE A 312 -12.20 2.90 -5.96
C PHE A 312 -12.97 3.53 -4.79
N THR A 313 -12.38 4.54 -4.15
CA THR A 313 -12.96 5.27 -3.01
C THR A 313 -12.69 6.77 -3.17
N PRO A 314 -13.44 7.47 -4.03
CA PRO A 314 -13.27 8.90 -4.21
C PRO A 314 -13.53 9.61 -2.87
N THR A 315 -12.50 10.27 -2.31
CA THR A 315 -12.64 10.99 -1.04
C THR A 315 -13.51 12.23 -1.21
N GLY A 316 -14.14 12.69 -0.11
CA GLY A 316 -14.94 13.90 -0.09
C GLY A 316 -14.14 15.22 -0.23
N ASN A 317 -12.81 15.14 -0.39
CA ASN A 317 -11.92 16.32 -0.36
C ASN A 317 -11.42 16.74 -1.74
N ILE A 318 -11.18 15.81 -2.67
CA ILE A 318 -10.74 16.12 -4.03
C ILE A 318 -11.45 15.26 -5.08
N ALA A 319 -11.59 15.79 -6.28
CA ALA A 319 -12.07 15.08 -7.45
C ALA A 319 -10.93 14.95 -8.45
N LEU A 320 -10.45 13.72 -8.69
CA LEU A 320 -9.47 13.42 -9.74
C LEU A 320 -10.24 13.16 -11.03
N THR A 321 -9.88 13.88 -12.08
CA THR A 321 -10.63 13.85 -13.34
C THR A 321 -9.69 14.17 -14.51
N SER A 322 -10.19 13.96 -15.71
CA SER A 322 -9.51 14.15 -16.98
C SER A 322 -10.47 14.75 -18.01
N GLU A 323 -9.92 15.62 -18.84
CA GLU A 323 -10.59 16.14 -20.04
C GLU A 323 -10.85 15.02 -21.04
N THR A 324 -9.88 14.12 -21.21
CA THR A 324 -9.93 13.04 -22.21
C THR A 324 -10.79 11.85 -21.77
N THR A 325 -10.65 11.40 -20.52
CA THR A 325 -11.27 10.13 -20.06
C THR A 325 -12.62 10.35 -19.37
N SER A 326 -12.79 11.48 -18.70
CA SER A 326 -14.00 11.81 -17.94
C SER A 326 -14.71 13.09 -18.40
N ASN A 327 -14.27 13.68 -19.52
CA ASN A 327 -14.88 14.87 -20.14
C ASN A 327 -14.97 16.10 -19.22
N CYS A 328 -14.06 16.26 -18.25
CA CYS A 328 -14.03 17.44 -17.39
C CYS A 328 -13.16 18.55 -18.01
N PRO A 329 -13.73 19.70 -18.42
CA PRO A 329 -12.94 20.75 -19.04
C PRO A 329 -11.87 21.33 -18.11
N ARG A 330 -10.70 21.65 -18.66
CA ARG A 330 -9.55 22.21 -17.90
C ARG A 330 -9.88 23.43 -17.06
N LYS A 331 -10.85 24.26 -17.46
CA LYS A 331 -11.31 25.45 -16.71
C LYS A 331 -11.86 25.14 -15.30
N TYR A 332 -12.17 23.87 -15.02
CA TYR A 332 -12.62 23.43 -13.70
C TYR A 332 -11.46 23.03 -12.77
N HIS A 333 -10.23 22.96 -13.28
CA HIS A 333 -9.06 22.66 -12.48
C HIS A 333 -8.90 23.66 -11.32
N LEU A 334 -8.75 23.14 -10.10
CA LEU A 334 -8.73 23.82 -8.79
C LEU A 334 -10.04 24.51 -8.36
N ASN A 335 -11.14 24.34 -9.08
CA ASN A 335 -12.44 24.82 -8.62
C ASN A 335 -12.97 23.94 -7.48
N LYS A 336 -13.86 24.51 -6.67
CA LYS A 336 -14.60 23.79 -5.63
C LYS A 336 -15.90 23.25 -6.22
N GLY A 337 -16.01 21.93 -6.26
CA GLY A 337 -17.21 21.21 -6.63
C GLY A 337 -17.57 21.27 -8.10
N LEU A 338 -18.18 20.19 -8.59
CA LEU A 338 -18.88 20.21 -9.88
C LEU A 338 -20.36 20.62 -9.73
N SER A 339 -20.84 20.75 -8.50
CA SER A 339 -22.19 21.19 -8.13
C SER A 339 -22.16 21.99 -6.81
N PRO A 340 -23.24 22.73 -6.46
CA PRO A 340 -23.31 23.49 -5.20
C PRO A 340 -23.08 22.68 -3.92
N ASP A 341 -23.37 21.37 -3.96
CA ASP A 341 -23.24 20.46 -2.82
C ASP A 341 -21.89 19.73 -2.79
N ASP A 342 -21.15 19.72 -3.91
CA ASP A 342 -19.82 19.12 -4.00
C ASP A 342 -18.77 20.07 -3.43
N LYS A 343 -18.12 19.68 -2.35
CA LYS A 343 -17.10 20.51 -1.67
C LYS A 343 -15.67 20.17 -2.08
N ARG A 344 -15.49 19.21 -3.00
CA ARG A 344 -14.17 18.72 -3.42
C ARG A 344 -13.42 19.75 -4.23
N ILE A 345 -12.10 19.76 -4.14
CA ILE A 345 -11.24 20.50 -5.07
C ILE A 345 -10.98 19.63 -6.29
N ILE A 346 -11.25 20.16 -7.48
CA ILE A 346 -11.15 19.42 -8.74
C ILE A 346 -9.71 19.47 -9.26
N PHE A 347 -9.16 18.33 -9.62
CA PHE A 347 -7.90 18.20 -10.35
C PHE A 347 -8.18 17.58 -11.70
N VAL A 348 -8.13 18.40 -12.76
CA VAL A 348 -8.06 17.92 -14.15
C VAL A 348 -6.61 17.62 -14.50
N ILE A 349 -6.27 16.35 -14.80
CA ILE A 349 -4.89 15.89 -14.98
C ILE A 349 -4.15 16.65 -16.08
N GLU A 350 -4.81 16.94 -17.20
CA GLU A 350 -4.18 17.61 -18.34
C GLU A 350 -3.75 19.04 -17.98
N GLN A 351 -4.60 19.78 -17.26
CA GLN A 351 -4.25 21.11 -16.78
C GLN A 351 -3.13 21.05 -15.73
N PHE A 352 -3.14 20.02 -14.88
CA PHE A 352 -2.09 19.84 -13.88
C PHE A 352 -0.73 19.53 -14.53
N ILE A 353 -0.71 18.68 -15.56
CA ILE A 353 0.50 18.40 -16.35
C ILE A 353 1.03 19.70 -16.98
N ASP A 354 0.16 20.57 -17.49
CA ASP A 354 0.60 21.85 -18.06
C ASP A 354 1.13 22.83 -17.02
N ASP A 355 0.53 22.90 -15.84
CA ASP A 355 1.07 23.67 -14.72
C ASP A 355 2.42 23.11 -14.24
N PHE A 356 2.60 21.79 -14.29
CA PHE A 356 3.86 21.11 -13.99
C PHE A 356 4.94 21.42 -15.03
N LYS A 357 4.62 21.42 -16.33
CA LYS A 357 5.50 21.90 -17.41
C LYS A 357 5.94 23.34 -17.17
N ASN A 358 5.00 24.22 -16.81
CA ASN A 358 5.29 25.62 -16.51
C ASN A 358 6.19 25.78 -15.27
N ALA A 359 6.02 24.94 -14.25
CA ALA A 359 6.86 24.91 -13.07
C ALA A 359 8.32 24.50 -13.41
N ILE A 360 8.50 23.49 -14.27
CA ILE A 360 9.81 23.11 -14.79
C ILE A 360 10.45 24.25 -15.59
N ALA A 361 9.70 24.86 -16.51
CA ALA A 361 10.21 25.98 -17.32
C ALA A 361 10.65 27.18 -16.46
N LYS A 362 9.92 27.49 -15.38
CA LYS A 362 10.33 28.50 -14.39
C LYS A 362 11.67 28.15 -13.75
N LEU A 363 11.86 26.91 -13.34
CA LEU A 363 13.11 26.47 -12.71
C LEU A 363 14.29 26.47 -13.69
N ILE A 364 14.07 26.12 -14.95
CA ILE A 364 15.07 26.26 -16.03
C ILE A 364 15.45 27.74 -16.22
N ASN A 365 14.49 28.65 -16.21
CA ASN A 365 14.76 30.08 -16.32
C ASN A 365 15.55 30.60 -15.11
N GLU A 366 15.29 30.10 -13.90
CA GLU A 366 16.09 30.43 -12.71
C GLU A 366 17.52 29.90 -12.81
N LYS A 367 17.73 28.70 -13.40
CA LYS A 367 19.06 28.13 -13.70
C LYS A 367 19.85 29.03 -14.66
N ASN A 368 19.20 29.50 -15.72
CA ASN A 368 19.82 30.32 -16.76
C ASN A 368 20.01 31.78 -16.35
N GLY A 369 19.35 32.22 -15.28
CA GLY A 369 19.46 33.57 -14.71
C GLY A 369 20.35 33.63 -13.47
N LYS A 370 20.12 34.64 -12.62
CA LYS A 370 20.75 34.71 -11.30
C LYS A 370 20.04 33.76 -10.34
N LEU A 371 20.64 32.60 -10.10
CA LEU A 371 20.06 31.58 -9.24
C LEU A 371 19.78 32.12 -7.83
N LYS A 372 18.55 31.91 -7.36
CA LYS A 372 18.15 32.31 -6.00
C LYS A 372 18.89 31.47 -4.95
N PRO A 373 19.29 32.05 -3.80
CA PRO A 373 19.98 31.32 -2.73
C PRO A 373 19.19 30.14 -2.15
N SER A 374 17.86 30.16 -2.29
CA SER A 374 16.98 29.07 -1.85
C SER A 374 17.04 27.83 -2.74
N ILE A 375 17.67 27.93 -3.93
CA ILE A 375 17.75 26.81 -4.87
C ILE A 375 19.08 26.08 -4.66
N ASN A 376 19.01 24.76 -4.53
CA ASN A 376 20.15 23.89 -4.45
C ASN A 376 20.78 23.70 -5.84
N ALA A 377 21.87 24.43 -6.10
CA ALA A 377 22.58 24.38 -7.37
C ALA A 377 23.08 22.97 -7.73
N LEU A 378 23.44 22.15 -6.73
CA LEU A 378 23.95 20.80 -6.96
C LEU A 378 22.91 19.90 -7.63
N ARG A 379 21.61 20.17 -7.45
CA ARG A 379 20.53 19.38 -8.06
C ARG A 379 20.50 19.47 -9.58
N PHE A 380 21.04 20.54 -10.16
CA PHE A 380 21.14 20.66 -11.62
C PHE A 380 22.22 19.77 -12.23
N GLU A 381 23.17 19.33 -11.41
CA GLU A 381 24.32 18.53 -11.82
C GLU A 381 24.14 17.03 -11.50
N VAL A 382 23.05 16.67 -10.80
CA VAL A 382 22.74 15.26 -10.49
C VAL A 382 22.19 14.56 -11.74
N GLU A 383 22.83 13.45 -12.11
CA GLU A 383 22.40 12.54 -13.17
C GLU A 383 21.65 11.34 -12.56
N PHE A 384 20.44 11.03 -13.07
CA PHE A 384 19.52 10.09 -12.41
C PHE A 384 19.33 8.75 -13.13
N ILE A 385 19.81 8.61 -14.35
CA ILE A 385 19.74 7.36 -15.09
C ILE A 385 21.16 6.90 -15.35
N TYR A 386 21.54 5.79 -14.73
CA TYR A 386 22.73 5.03 -15.08
C TYR A 386 22.27 3.61 -15.41
N VAL A 387 22.01 3.39 -16.70
CA VAL A 387 21.78 2.06 -17.24
C VAL A 387 23.04 1.57 -17.92
N HIS A 388 23.50 0.39 -17.52
CA HIS A 388 24.59 -0.30 -18.19
C HIS A 388 24.12 -1.69 -18.59
N SER A 389 24.69 -2.20 -19.67
CA SER A 389 24.46 -3.57 -20.09
C SER A 389 25.42 -4.49 -19.33
N VAL A 390 24.89 -5.58 -18.80
CA VAL A 390 25.64 -6.68 -18.20
C VAL A 390 25.37 -7.91 -19.04
N ILE A 391 26.39 -8.70 -19.29
CA ILE A 391 26.23 -9.99 -19.94
C ILE A 391 26.06 -11.05 -18.85
N ILE A 392 24.94 -11.77 -18.85
CA ILE A 392 24.70 -12.92 -17.97
C ILE A 392 24.48 -14.14 -18.87
N GLY A 393 25.48 -15.02 -18.93
CA GLY A 393 25.48 -16.13 -19.89
C GLY A 393 25.57 -15.61 -21.33
N SER A 394 24.56 -15.91 -22.16
CA SER A 394 24.40 -15.36 -23.52
C SER A 394 23.57 -14.08 -23.58
N ASP A 395 22.93 -13.68 -22.47
CA ASP A 395 21.93 -12.62 -22.47
C ASP A 395 22.55 -11.27 -22.12
N VAL A 396 22.21 -10.25 -22.90
CA VAL A 396 22.56 -8.86 -22.61
C VAL A 396 21.42 -8.24 -21.80
N ILE A 397 21.67 -7.94 -20.53
CA ILE A 397 20.70 -7.40 -19.59
C ILE A 397 21.05 -5.94 -19.30
N THR A 398 20.14 -5.03 -19.59
CA THR A 398 20.29 -3.62 -19.19
C THR A 398 19.79 -3.45 -17.76
N THR A 399 20.68 -3.08 -16.84
CA THR A 399 20.37 -2.88 -15.42
C THR A 399 20.54 -1.43 -15.00
N SER A 400 19.70 -0.95 -14.08
CA SER A 400 19.83 0.36 -13.45
C SER A 400 20.66 0.28 -12.16
N GLY A 401 21.66 1.14 -12.00
CA GLY A 401 22.44 1.29 -10.77
C GLY A 401 23.53 0.22 -10.56
N GLY A 402 24.72 0.66 -10.17
CA GLY A 402 25.88 -0.19 -9.89
C GLY A 402 27.13 0.22 -10.66
N VAL A 403 28.30 0.19 -10.00
CA VAL A 403 29.59 0.14 -10.69
C VAL A 403 29.63 -1.17 -11.47
N PRO A 404 30.18 -1.23 -12.70
CA PRO A 404 30.19 -2.45 -13.51
C PRO A 404 30.63 -3.65 -12.67
N TYR A 405 29.85 -4.73 -12.69
CA TYR A 405 30.23 -5.99 -12.07
C TYR A 405 31.61 -6.36 -12.59
N LYS A 406 32.64 -6.38 -11.74
CA LYS A 406 33.93 -6.94 -12.13
C LYS A 406 33.66 -8.39 -12.53
N GLU A 407 33.99 -8.73 -13.76
CA GLU A 407 34.06 -10.12 -14.21
C GLU A 407 34.86 -10.89 -13.18
N VAL A 408 34.21 -11.83 -12.49
CA VAL A 408 34.91 -12.81 -11.68
C VAL A 408 35.50 -13.78 -12.70
N ASP A 409 36.80 -13.62 -12.94
CA ASP A 409 37.58 -14.48 -13.82
C ASP A 409 37.44 -15.93 -13.33
N SER A 410 36.84 -16.78 -14.17
CA SER A 410 36.47 -18.17 -13.84
C SER A 410 37.67 -19.13 -13.82
N THR A 411 38.88 -18.60 -13.72
CA THR A 411 40.14 -19.35 -13.79
C THR A 411 40.82 -19.59 -12.44
N THR A 412 40.16 -19.33 -11.31
CA THR A 412 40.70 -19.66 -9.98
C THR A 412 39.72 -20.51 -9.15
N ILE A 413 39.69 -21.82 -9.42
CA ILE A 413 39.31 -22.88 -8.47
C ILE A 413 40.37 -23.97 -8.55
#